data_AF-A0A2V8PKI2-F1
#
_entry.id   AF-A0A2V8PKI2-F1
#
_cell.length_a   1.000
_cell.length_b   1.000
_cell.length_c   1.000
_cell.angle_alpha   90.00
_cell.angle_beta   90.00
_cell.angle_gamma   90.00
#
_symmetry.space_group_name_H-M   'P 1'
#
loop_
_entity.id
_entity.type
_entity.pdbx_description
1 polymer ?
#
loop_
_entity_poly.entity_id
_entity_poly.type
_entity_poly.pdbx_seq_one_letter_code
_entity_poly.pdbx_strand_id
1 'polypeptide(L)'
;MCSTHNTIVDSNEVKYTVEVLTDYKRKHEARYQNTVVQPALLERFLNRFRSLLPSAPPWVVRFSITFIRTDVTGADEYGLHVSLTNESTSAVDNSRLYVMFSRGYRVTPFTSSLKSVGLVNGQVGVLLQPPSLLPGESVGLRLLFYPPTRKQRDLHRHKLQLELRSGRTLIYRTRYSLEVLLEGLSAAAEV
;
A
#
# COMPACT_ATOMS: atom_id res chain seq x y z
N MET A 1 9.71 -5.28 -44.65
CA MET A 1 11.18 -5.45 -44.59
C MET A 1 11.65 -4.93 -43.25
N CYS A 2 12.23 -5.81 -42.42
CA CYS A 2 12.69 -5.51 -41.06
C CYS A 2 13.92 -4.59 -41.10
N SER A 3 13.91 -3.46 -40.40
CA SER A 3 15.10 -2.62 -40.26
C SER A 3 16.01 -3.15 -39.17
N THR A 4 17.31 -3.07 -39.46
CA THR A 4 18.47 -3.46 -38.66
C THR A 4 18.41 -2.98 -37.21
N HIS A 5 18.48 -3.93 -36.27
CA HIS A 5 18.80 -3.67 -34.86
C HIS A 5 20.28 -3.26 -34.78
N ASN A 6 20.56 -2.01 -34.41
CA ASN A 6 21.92 -1.61 -34.05
C ASN A 6 22.23 -2.11 -32.64
N THR A 7 22.93 -3.24 -32.57
CA THR A 7 23.59 -3.73 -31.37
C THR A 7 24.66 -2.71 -30.97
N ILE A 8 24.53 -2.08 -29.80
CA ILE A 8 25.63 -1.32 -29.20
C ILE A 8 26.61 -2.37 -28.70
N VAL A 9 27.56 -2.74 -29.56
CA VAL A 9 28.67 -3.63 -29.20
C VAL A 9 29.68 -2.80 -28.41
N ASP A 10 30.00 -3.26 -27.21
CA ASP A 10 31.15 -2.83 -26.41
C ASP A 10 32.43 -2.98 -27.24
N SER A 11 32.85 -1.90 -27.90
CA SER A 11 34.19 -1.74 -28.45
C SER A 11 34.89 -0.62 -27.68
N ASN A 12 35.93 -0.99 -26.93
CA ASN A 12 36.69 -0.17 -25.97
C ASN A 12 37.49 1.02 -26.56
N GLU A 13 37.08 1.62 -27.68
CA GLU A 13 37.91 2.62 -28.39
C GLU A 13 37.21 3.92 -28.81
N VAL A 14 36.00 4.23 -28.32
CA VAL A 14 35.38 5.53 -28.60
C VAL A 14 34.98 6.23 -27.32
N LYS A 15 35.86 7.11 -26.83
CA LYS A 15 35.52 8.09 -25.78
C LYS A 15 34.60 9.14 -26.40
N TYR A 16 33.30 8.87 -26.41
CA TYR A 16 32.31 9.91 -26.68
C TYR A 16 32.37 10.93 -25.54
N THR A 17 32.84 12.14 -25.84
CA THR A 17 32.81 13.22 -24.85
C THR A 17 31.35 13.53 -24.50
N VAL A 18 31.12 14.02 -23.28
CA VAL A 18 29.77 14.38 -22.79
C VAL A 18 29.10 15.35 -23.76
N GLU A 19 29.86 16.26 -24.35
CA GLU A 19 29.40 17.21 -25.35
C GLU A 19 28.82 16.51 -26.59
N VAL A 20 29.50 15.50 -27.14
CA VAL A 20 29.04 14.74 -28.32
C VAL A 20 27.76 13.98 -28.01
N LEU A 21 27.65 13.36 -26.83
CA LEU A 21 26.44 12.65 -26.41
C LEU A 21 25.26 13.61 -26.19
N THR A 22 25.54 14.79 -25.63
CA THR A 22 24.52 15.84 -25.40
C THR A 22 24.01 16.41 -26.72
N ASP A 23 24.91 16.64 -27.66
CA ASP A 23 24.58 17.20 -28.97
C ASP A 23 23.85 16.18 -29.86
N TYR A 24 24.24 14.89 -29.77
CA TYR A 24 23.49 13.78 -30.37
C TYR A 24 22.08 13.66 -29.79
N LYS A 25 21.94 13.69 -28.45
CA LYS A 25 20.64 13.64 -27.78
C LYS A 25 19.74 14.82 -28.20
N ARG A 26 20.27 16.04 -28.22
CA ARG A 26 19.53 17.24 -28.64
C ARG A 26 19.08 17.14 -30.10
N LYS A 27 19.95 16.68 -31.00
CA LYS A 27 19.61 16.48 -32.43
C LYS A 27 18.61 15.35 -32.61
N HIS A 28 18.71 14.28 -31.83
CA HIS A 28 17.76 13.17 -31.85
C HIS A 28 16.38 13.62 -31.31
N GLU A 29 16.32 14.34 -30.19
CA GLU A 29 15.07 14.87 -29.64
C GLU A 29 14.39 15.89 -30.56
N ALA A 30 15.17 16.77 -31.21
CA ALA A 30 14.66 17.72 -32.19
C ALA A 30 14.15 17.04 -33.47
N ARG A 31 14.80 15.96 -33.90
CA ARG A 31 14.47 15.25 -35.15
C ARG A 31 13.34 14.23 -34.99
N TYR A 32 13.26 13.59 -33.83
CA TYR A 32 12.29 12.53 -33.56
C TYR A 32 11.11 12.97 -32.71
N GLN A 33 11.04 14.26 -32.32
CA GLN A 33 10.02 14.81 -31.40
C GLN A 33 9.64 13.76 -30.36
N ASN A 34 10.60 13.34 -29.53
CA ASN A 34 10.34 12.39 -28.45
C ASN A 34 9.08 12.87 -27.76
N THR A 35 8.01 12.12 -27.97
CA THR A 35 6.64 12.55 -27.70
C THR A 35 6.49 12.52 -26.20
N VAL A 36 6.94 13.59 -25.54
CA VAL A 36 6.35 14.01 -24.27
C VAL A 36 4.89 14.17 -24.62
N VAL A 37 4.11 13.14 -24.29
CA VAL A 37 2.69 13.10 -24.61
C VAL A 37 2.12 14.41 -24.10
N GLN A 38 1.69 15.28 -25.02
CA GLN A 38 1.17 16.57 -24.63
C GLN A 38 0.05 16.32 -23.60
N PRO A 39 0.04 16.99 -22.45
CA PRO A 39 -0.95 16.72 -21.41
C PRO A 39 -2.39 16.73 -21.94
N ALA A 40 -2.67 17.63 -22.89
CA ALA A 40 -3.96 17.72 -23.58
C ALA A 40 -4.30 16.48 -24.45
N LEU A 41 -3.30 15.84 -25.08
CA LEU A 41 -3.47 14.59 -25.82
C LEU A 41 -3.67 13.40 -24.88
N LEU A 42 -2.95 13.38 -23.76
CA LEU A 42 -3.15 12.38 -22.70
C LEU A 42 -4.55 12.49 -22.11
N GLU A 43 -5.03 13.70 -21.79
CA GLU A 43 -6.38 13.92 -21.28
C GLU A 43 -7.46 13.52 -22.30
N ARG A 44 -7.27 13.87 -23.58
CA ARG A 44 -8.19 13.45 -24.65
C ARG A 44 -8.22 11.94 -24.81
N PHE A 45 -7.07 11.28 -24.71
CA PHE A 45 -6.97 9.83 -24.74
C PHE A 45 -7.69 9.20 -23.54
N LEU A 46 -7.36 9.64 -22.31
CA LEU A 46 -7.99 9.16 -21.09
C LEU A 46 -9.51 9.37 -21.11
N ASN A 47 -10.00 10.51 -21.57
CA ASN A 47 -11.43 10.78 -21.68
C ASN A 47 -12.13 9.92 -22.75
N ARG A 48 -11.47 9.67 -23.89
CA ARG A 48 -12.03 8.86 -24.98
C ARG A 48 -12.12 7.37 -24.63
N PHE A 49 -11.17 6.87 -23.84
CA PHE A 49 -11.13 5.47 -23.41
C PHE A 49 -11.69 5.26 -22.00
N ARG A 50 -12.23 6.32 -21.36
CA ARG A 50 -12.75 6.29 -19.98
C ARG A 50 -13.86 5.26 -19.78
N SER A 51 -14.68 5.04 -20.80
CA SER A 51 -15.76 4.05 -20.81
C SER A 51 -15.30 2.62 -21.09
N LEU A 52 -14.08 2.46 -21.61
CA LEU A 52 -13.45 1.17 -21.91
C LEU A 52 -12.51 0.71 -20.80
N LEU A 53 -12.05 1.64 -19.96
CA LEU A 53 -11.54 1.28 -18.65
C LEU A 53 -12.67 0.57 -17.89
N PRO A 54 -12.43 -0.59 -17.27
CA PRO A 54 -13.41 -1.14 -16.34
C PRO A 54 -13.80 0.00 -15.41
N SER A 55 -15.09 0.18 -15.09
CA SER A 55 -15.47 1.16 -14.07
C SER A 55 -14.64 0.79 -12.85
N ALA A 56 -13.56 1.53 -12.60
CA ALA A 56 -12.75 1.29 -11.43
C ALA A 56 -13.77 1.32 -10.30
N PRO A 57 -13.86 0.29 -9.43
CA PRO A 57 -14.65 0.46 -8.23
C PRO A 57 -14.11 1.76 -7.64
N PRO A 58 -14.91 2.84 -7.61
CA PRO A 58 -14.39 4.19 -7.46
C PRO A 58 -13.64 4.12 -6.15
N TRP A 59 -12.32 4.28 -6.13
CA TRP A 59 -11.53 3.84 -4.98
C TRP A 59 -11.95 4.67 -3.76
N VAL A 60 -12.91 4.14 -3.00
CA VAL A 60 -13.68 4.93 -2.04
C VAL A 60 -12.77 5.32 -0.88
N VAL A 61 -11.77 4.47 -0.60
CA VAL A 61 -10.73 4.70 0.39
C VAL A 61 -9.43 4.00 -0.04
N ARG A 62 -8.31 4.72 -0.19
CA ARG A 62 -6.97 4.14 -0.33
C ARG A 62 -6.47 3.65 1.03
N PHE A 63 -5.90 2.44 1.03
CA PHE A 63 -5.30 1.80 2.20
C PHE A 63 -3.79 1.80 2.09
N SER A 64 -3.10 2.32 3.11
CA SER A 64 -1.69 2.04 3.31
C SER A 64 -1.48 1.46 4.69
N ILE A 65 -0.54 0.53 4.78
CA ILE A 65 -0.23 -0.17 6.01
C ILE A 65 1.26 -0.09 6.28
N THR A 66 1.62 0.32 7.49
CA THR A 66 3.01 0.37 7.93
C THR A 66 3.13 -0.38 9.25
N PHE A 67 4.21 -1.14 9.37
CA PHE A 67 4.53 -1.91 10.55
C PHE A 67 5.83 -1.39 11.15
N ILE A 68 5.85 -1.16 12.46
CA ILE A 68 7.00 -0.59 13.18
C ILE A 68 7.19 -1.42 14.45
N ARG A 69 8.38 -1.91 14.73
CA ARG A 69 8.71 -2.52 16.03
C ARG A 69 8.83 -1.41 17.09
N THR A 70 8.24 -1.61 18.27
CA THR A 70 8.33 -0.68 19.39
C THR A 70 9.12 -1.32 20.54
N ASP A 71 10.24 -0.71 20.94
CA ASP A 71 11.15 -1.28 21.95
C ASP A 71 10.81 -0.86 23.39
N VAL A 72 9.55 -0.49 23.65
CA VAL A 72 9.15 0.19 24.89
C VAL A 72 9.12 -0.73 26.11
N THR A 73 8.91 -2.04 25.92
CA THR A 73 8.58 -2.96 27.03
C THR A 73 9.48 -4.19 27.15
N GLY A 74 10.53 -4.32 26.32
CA GLY A 74 11.39 -5.51 26.29
C GLY A 74 10.70 -6.78 25.76
N ALA A 75 9.43 -6.69 25.36
CA ALA A 75 8.71 -7.70 24.60
C ALA A 75 8.63 -7.29 23.12
N ASP A 76 8.52 -8.27 22.21
CA ASP A 76 8.25 -8.00 20.80
C ASP A 76 6.89 -7.29 20.69
N GLU A 77 6.90 -5.98 20.51
CA GLU A 77 5.72 -5.15 20.31
C GLU A 77 5.78 -4.51 18.92
N TYR A 78 4.64 -4.49 18.22
CA TYR A 78 4.55 -3.96 16.87
C TYR A 78 3.38 -3.00 16.72
N GLY A 79 3.66 -1.84 16.13
CA GLY A 79 2.67 -0.89 15.67
C GLY A 79 2.18 -1.25 14.28
N LEU A 80 0.86 -1.34 14.13
CA LEU A 80 0.13 -1.36 12.87
C LEU A 80 -0.46 0.03 12.63
N HIS A 81 0.03 0.73 11.61
CA HIS A 81 -0.57 1.97 11.12
C HIS A 81 -1.38 1.69 9.86
N VAL A 82 -2.66 2.06 9.86
CA VAL A 82 -3.57 1.96 8.72
C VAL A 82 -3.98 3.37 8.32
N SER A 83 -3.57 3.83 7.14
CA SER A 83 -4.06 5.09 6.56
C SER A 83 -5.24 4.81 5.65
N LEU A 84 -6.28 5.63 5.80
CA LEU A 84 -7.50 5.62 5.00
C LEU A 84 -7.63 6.98 4.32
N THR A 85 -7.62 7.03 2.99
CA THR A 85 -7.77 8.28 2.22
C THR A 85 -8.98 8.20 1.30
N ASN A 86 -9.95 9.10 1.43
CA ASN A 86 -11.12 9.12 0.56
C ASN A 86 -10.77 9.75 -0.80
N GLU A 87 -10.66 8.92 -1.85
CA GLU A 87 -10.37 9.39 -3.23
C GLU A 87 -11.64 9.54 -4.08
N SER A 88 -12.81 9.42 -3.48
CA SER A 88 -14.09 9.58 -4.17
C SER A 88 -14.57 11.03 -4.19
N THR A 89 -15.61 11.29 -4.97
CA THR A 89 -16.26 12.61 -5.07
C THR A 89 -17.33 12.84 -4.00
N SER A 90 -17.52 11.91 -3.06
CA SER A 90 -18.56 11.97 -2.04
C SER A 90 -18.00 11.62 -0.65
N ALA A 91 -18.67 12.08 0.41
CA ALA A 91 -18.28 11.73 1.77
C ALA A 91 -18.51 10.23 2.05
N VAL A 92 -17.64 9.64 2.87
CA VAL A 92 -17.72 8.23 3.28
C VAL A 92 -18.07 8.17 4.76
N ASP A 93 -19.35 7.99 5.03
CA ASP A 93 -19.91 7.94 6.38
C ASP A 93 -20.02 6.51 6.92
N ASN A 94 -20.23 6.38 8.23
CA ASN A 94 -20.52 5.11 8.91
C ASN A 94 -19.51 3.98 8.60
N SER A 95 -18.26 4.37 8.42
CA SER A 95 -17.14 3.48 8.15
C SER A 95 -16.79 2.64 9.38
N ARG A 96 -16.53 1.36 9.16
CA ARG A 96 -16.15 0.37 10.17
C ARG A 96 -14.98 -0.43 9.62
N LEU A 97 -13.83 -0.31 10.27
CA LEU A 97 -12.64 -1.07 9.95
C LEU A 97 -12.51 -2.21 10.95
N TYR A 98 -12.62 -3.43 10.44
CA TYR A 98 -12.38 -4.66 11.17
C TYR A 98 -10.94 -5.11 10.93
N VAL A 99 -10.18 -5.25 12.01
CA VAL A 99 -8.82 -5.75 12.00
C VAL A 99 -8.81 -7.09 12.73
N MET A 100 -8.47 -8.17 12.03
CA MET A 100 -8.56 -9.52 12.56
C MET A 100 -7.18 -10.17 12.56
N PHE A 101 -6.74 -10.57 13.74
CA PHE A 101 -5.49 -11.31 13.94
C PHE A 101 -5.79 -12.78 14.19
N SER A 102 -4.83 -13.63 13.84
CA SER A 102 -4.88 -15.04 14.19
C SER A 102 -4.87 -15.25 15.72
N ARG A 103 -5.20 -16.46 16.16
CA ARG A 103 -5.27 -16.78 17.59
C ARG A 103 -3.92 -16.53 18.29
N GLY A 104 -3.98 -16.02 19.52
CA GLY A 104 -2.80 -15.86 20.38
C GLY A 104 -2.13 -14.49 20.32
N TYR A 105 -2.48 -13.65 19.33
CA TYR A 105 -2.10 -12.25 19.33
C TYR A 105 -2.78 -11.51 20.48
N ARG A 106 -2.09 -10.54 21.08
CA ARG A 106 -2.71 -9.55 21.96
C ARG A 106 -2.72 -8.22 21.22
N VAL A 107 -3.77 -7.44 21.38
CA VAL A 107 -3.92 -6.16 20.67
C VAL A 107 -4.33 -5.10 21.67
N THR A 108 -3.62 -3.98 21.62
CA THR A 108 -3.88 -2.81 22.44
C THR A 108 -4.16 -1.63 21.51
N PRO A 109 -5.28 -0.91 21.68
CA PRO A 109 -5.53 0.29 20.91
C PRO A 109 -4.48 1.36 21.20
N PHE A 110 -4.04 2.05 20.15
CA PHE A 110 -3.22 3.26 20.31
C PHE A 110 -4.05 4.55 20.08
N THR A 111 -5.19 4.45 19.38
CA THR A 111 -6.00 5.62 19.02
C THR A 111 -7.34 5.67 19.77
N SER A 112 -7.85 6.90 19.94
CA SER A 112 -9.17 7.23 20.49
C SER A 112 -10.36 6.74 19.63
N SER A 113 -10.10 6.21 18.43
CA SER A 113 -11.12 5.69 17.50
C SER A 113 -11.50 4.23 17.73
N LEU A 114 -10.96 3.61 18.79
CA LEU A 114 -11.33 2.25 19.18
C LEU A 114 -12.75 2.21 19.73
N LYS A 115 -13.58 1.32 19.19
CA LYS A 115 -14.89 1.01 19.78
C LYS A 115 -14.93 -0.30 20.56
N SER A 116 -14.24 -1.34 20.09
CA SER A 116 -14.22 -2.62 20.79
C SER A 116 -13.06 -3.51 20.36
N VAL A 117 -12.61 -4.35 21.29
CA VAL A 117 -11.70 -5.48 21.07
C VAL A 117 -12.43 -6.73 21.55
N GLY A 118 -12.38 -7.81 20.78
CA GLY A 118 -13.08 -9.04 21.13
C GLY A 118 -12.52 -10.26 20.42
N LEU A 119 -12.99 -11.44 20.82
CA LEU A 119 -12.67 -12.70 20.17
C LEU A 119 -13.82 -13.09 19.25
N VAL A 120 -13.53 -13.36 17.98
CA VAL A 120 -14.49 -13.82 16.99
C VAL A 120 -13.94 -15.09 16.34
N ASN A 121 -14.62 -16.22 16.50
CA ASN A 121 -14.20 -17.51 15.93
C ASN A 121 -12.74 -17.90 16.26
N GLY A 122 -12.28 -17.59 17.47
CA GLY A 122 -10.89 -17.85 17.90
C GLY A 122 -9.84 -16.87 17.36
N GLN A 123 -10.23 -15.92 16.51
CA GLN A 123 -9.42 -14.80 16.06
C GLN A 123 -9.61 -13.60 16.98
N VAL A 124 -8.58 -12.77 17.09
CA VAL A 124 -8.64 -11.53 17.86
C VAL A 124 -9.07 -10.42 16.90
N GLY A 125 -10.29 -9.92 17.11
CA GLY A 125 -10.90 -8.89 16.28
C GLY A 125 -10.87 -7.53 16.98
N VAL A 126 -10.49 -6.51 16.23
CA VAL A 126 -10.58 -5.11 16.64
C VAL A 126 -11.49 -4.37 15.69
N LEU A 127 -12.47 -3.66 16.25
CA LEU A 127 -13.34 -2.77 15.50
C LEU A 127 -12.92 -1.32 15.76
N LEU A 128 -12.44 -0.70 14.69
CA LEU A 128 -12.16 0.73 14.62
C LEU A 128 -13.29 1.43 13.86
N GLN A 129 -13.75 2.55 14.40
CA GLN A 129 -14.73 3.40 13.73
C GLN A 129 -14.06 4.73 13.36
N PRO A 130 -13.47 4.85 12.16
CA PRO A 130 -12.97 6.13 11.70
C PRO A 130 -14.10 7.16 11.62
N PRO A 131 -13.76 8.46 11.68
CA PRO A 131 -14.72 9.53 11.43
C PRO A 131 -15.25 9.46 9.99
N SER A 132 -16.27 10.26 9.69
CA SER A 132 -16.63 10.57 8.31
C SER A 132 -15.41 11.13 7.58
N LEU A 133 -15.20 10.69 6.34
CA LEU A 133 -14.12 11.18 5.48
C LEU A 133 -14.72 11.96 4.32
N LEU A 134 -14.43 13.26 4.24
CA LEU A 134 -14.78 14.09 3.09
C LEU A 134 -13.89 13.76 1.88
N PRO A 135 -14.29 14.14 0.64
CA PRO A 135 -13.45 13.97 -0.54
C PRO A 135 -12.03 14.54 -0.35
N GLY A 136 -11.01 13.72 -0.57
CA GLY A 136 -9.60 14.07 -0.41
C GLY A 136 -9.05 13.97 1.02
N GLU A 137 -9.88 13.76 2.04
CA GLU A 137 -9.42 13.65 3.41
C GLU A 137 -8.73 12.31 3.69
N SER A 138 -7.83 12.33 4.67
CA SER A 138 -7.10 11.15 5.13
C SER A 138 -7.14 11.04 6.65
N VAL A 139 -7.30 9.80 7.15
CA VAL A 139 -7.17 9.49 8.57
C VAL A 139 -6.19 8.35 8.79
N GLY A 140 -5.33 8.51 9.80
CA GLY A 140 -4.42 7.47 10.27
C GLY A 140 -4.99 6.78 11.51
N LEU A 141 -5.06 5.45 11.46
CA LEU A 141 -5.47 4.61 12.58
C LEU A 141 -4.29 3.76 13.05
N ARG A 142 -4.07 3.68 14.36
CA ARG A 142 -2.92 2.96 14.93
C ARG A 142 -3.38 1.93 15.95
N LEU A 143 -2.76 0.76 15.87
CA LEU A 143 -2.95 -0.35 16.80
C LEU A 143 -1.58 -0.88 17.21
N LEU A 144 -1.44 -1.27 18.47
CA LEU A 144 -0.30 -2.05 18.93
C LEU A 144 -0.72 -3.51 19.00
N PHE A 145 0.13 -4.41 18.55
CA PHE A 145 -0.10 -5.84 18.68
C PHE A 145 1.16 -6.55 19.14
N TYR A 146 0.93 -7.63 19.90
CA TYR A 146 1.95 -8.48 20.47
C TYR A 146 1.74 -9.88 19.88
N PRO A 147 2.71 -10.42 19.13
CA PRO A 147 2.61 -11.78 18.63
C PRO A 147 2.64 -12.78 19.78
N PRO A 148 2.10 -13.99 19.56
CA PRO A 148 2.23 -15.07 20.52
C PRO A 148 3.71 -15.49 20.70
N THR A 149 3.98 -16.26 21.75
CA THR A 149 5.32 -16.79 22.03
C THR A 149 5.86 -17.62 20.85
N ARG A 150 7.18 -17.71 20.66
CA ARG A 150 7.79 -18.47 19.54
C ARG A 150 7.21 -19.89 19.39
N LYS A 151 7.11 -20.64 20.51
CA LYS A 151 6.50 -21.99 20.53
C LYS A 151 5.06 -22.03 19.99
N GLN A 152 4.29 -20.96 20.17
CA GLN A 152 2.93 -20.83 19.65
C GLN A 152 2.88 -20.33 18.21
N ARG A 153 3.96 -19.68 17.73
CA ARG A 153 4.04 -19.24 16.33
C ARG A 153 4.17 -20.43 15.38
N ASP A 154 4.97 -21.43 15.73
CA ASP A 154 5.25 -22.57 14.84
C ASP A 154 4.03 -23.50 14.60
N LEU A 155 2.97 -23.36 15.40
CA LEU A 155 1.79 -24.23 15.35
C LEU A 155 0.73 -23.79 14.33
N HIS A 156 0.75 -22.53 13.88
CA HIS A 156 -0.34 -21.94 13.11
C HIS A 156 0.17 -21.01 12.02
N ARG A 157 -0.56 -20.94 10.88
CA ARG A 157 -0.32 -19.91 9.88
C ARG A 157 -0.83 -18.56 10.37
N HIS A 158 0.07 -17.59 10.58
CA HIS A 158 -0.31 -16.28 11.13
C HIS A 158 -0.77 -15.33 10.04
N LYS A 159 -1.99 -14.85 10.19
CA LYS A 159 -2.64 -13.95 9.24
C LYS A 159 -3.21 -12.72 9.93
N LEU A 160 -3.09 -11.59 9.23
CA LEU A 160 -3.82 -10.35 9.48
C LEU A 160 -4.84 -10.17 8.36
N GLN A 161 -6.11 -9.97 8.72
CA GLN A 161 -7.15 -9.57 7.77
C GLN A 161 -7.65 -8.19 8.13
N LEU A 162 -7.82 -7.35 7.10
CA LEU A 162 -8.43 -6.03 7.22
C LEU A 162 -9.68 -6.01 6.36
N GLU A 163 -10.76 -5.48 6.92
CA GLU A 163 -12.04 -5.33 6.24
C GLU A 163 -12.66 -3.97 6.57
N LEU A 164 -12.83 -3.12 5.57
CA LEU A 164 -13.54 -1.85 5.69
C LEU A 164 -14.93 -1.97 5.09
N ARG A 165 -15.91 -1.57 5.88
CA ARG A 165 -17.30 -1.49 5.45
C ARG A 165 -17.84 -0.09 5.72
N SER A 166 -18.72 0.40 4.85
CA SER A 166 -19.61 1.53 5.17
C SER A 166 -21.03 0.99 5.20
N GLY A 167 -21.67 1.05 6.38
CA GLY A 167 -22.94 0.39 6.61
C GLY A 167 -22.87 -1.13 6.33
N ARG A 168 -23.63 -1.61 5.33
CA ARG A 168 -23.64 -3.03 4.92
C ARG A 168 -22.65 -3.32 3.78
N THR A 169 -22.20 -2.30 3.07
CA THR A 169 -21.36 -2.41 1.89
C THR A 169 -19.92 -2.70 2.27
N LEU A 170 -19.35 -3.76 1.69
CA LEU A 170 -17.92 -4.02 1.78
C LEU A 170 -17.18 -3.09 0.83
N ILE A 171 -16.33 -2.22 1.37
CA ILE A 171 -15.51 -1.29 0.57
C ILE A 171 -14.18 -1.95 0.22
N TYR A 172 -13.54 -2.57 1.20
CA TYR A 172 -12.20 -3.12 1.02
C TYR A 172 -12.00 -4.35 1.90
N ARG A 173 -11.30 -5.35 1.38
CA ARG A 173 -10.84 -6.50 2.15
C ARG A 173 -9.46 -6.93 1.66
N THR A 174 -8.54 -7.13 2.58
CA THR A 174 -7.20 -7.64 2.27
C THR A 174 -6.71 -8.57 3.38
N ARG A 175 -5.70 -9.38 3.05
CA ARG A 175 -5.10 -10.36 3.95
C ARG A 175 -3.59 -10.33 3.79
N TYR A 176 -2.88 -10.34 4.90
CA TYR A 176 -1.42 -10.40 4.97
C TYR A 176 -0.98 -11.63 5.74
N SER A 177 0.13 -12.23 5.30
CA SER A 177 0.88 -13.16 6.13
C SER A 177 1.70 -12.36 7.14
N LEU A 178 1.54 -12.66 8.42
CA LEU A 178 2.32 -12.01 9.48
C LEU A 178 3.69 -12.69 9.67
N GLU A 179 3.90 -13.90 9.17
CA GLU A 179 5.19 -14.62 9.28
C GLU A 179 6.32 -13.85 8.62
N VAL A 180 6.20 -13.62 7.30
CA VAL A 180 7.20 -12.88 6.49
C VAL A 180 7.44 -11.49 7.06
N LEU A 181 6.39 -10.85 7.56
CA LEU A 181 6.47 -9.52 8.12
C LEU A 181 7.24 -9.49 9.45
N LEU A 182 6.91 -10.40 10.36
CA LEU A 182 7.57 -10.49 11.66
C LEU A 182 9.03 -10.91 11.49
N GLU A 183 9.33 -11.84 10.59
CA GLU A 183 10.72 -12.23 10.27
C GLU A 183 11.52 -11.05 9.72
N GLY A 184 10.98 -10.31 8.74
CA GLY A 184 11.66 -9.15 8.16
C GLY A 184 11.91 -8.02 9.18
N LEU A 185 10.93 -7.75 10.06
CA LEU A 185 11.07 -6.74 11.11
C LEU A 185 12.04 -7.16 12.22
N SER A 186 12.10 -8.46 12.54
CA SER A 186 13.07 -8.99 13.50
C SER A 186 14.49 -8.93 12.93
N ALA A 187 14.69 -9.31 11.66
CA ALA A 187 16.01 -9.27 11.01
C ALA A 187 16.56 -7.84 10.86
N ALA A 188 15.69 -6.87 10.56
CA ALA A 188 16.09 -5.47 10.44
C ALA A 188 16.53 -4.83 11.78
N ALA A 189 16.23 -5.45 12.91
CA ALA A 189 16.59 -4.96 14.24
C ALA A 189 17.90 -5.57 14.78
N GLU A 190 18.46 -6.57 14.10
CA GLU A 190 19.75 -7.19 14.46
C GLU A 190 20.95 -6.58 13.68
N VAL A 191 20.70 -5.53 12.90
CA VAL A 191 21.69 -4.75 12.12
C VAL A 191 21.88 -3.38 12.75
#